data_AF-A0A6C0CXG5-F1
#
_entry.id   AF-A0A6C0CXG5-F1
#
_cell.length_a   1.000
_cell.length_b   1.000
_cell.length_c   1.000
_cell.angle_alpha   90.00
_cell.angle_beta   90.00
_cell.angle_gamma   90.00
#
_symmetry.space_group_name_H-M   'P 1'
#
loop_
_entity.id
_entity.type
_entity.pdbx_description
1 polymer ?
#
loop_
_entity_poly.entity_id
_entity_poly.type
_entity_poly.pdbx_seq_one_letter_code
_entity_poly.pdbx_strand_id
1 'polypeptide(L)'
;MCLTHRTRNKKKYKKKKKIYPEPIPDYSNICNEIYICGYCNNYYNSDDIKIYCDGCEKFFHCHVAGSCIGEKCTHTLASGMSHSSRYCLNCVNLNNPINKKMDGKNCICKNCENK
;
A
#
# COMPACT_ATOMS: atom_id res chain seq x y z
N MET A 1 86.37 8.57 30.98
CA MET A 1 85.11 7.92 30.58
C MET A 1 83.99 8.45 31.46
N CYS A 2 82.95 9.07 30.89
CA CYS A 2 81.63 9.24 31.53
C CYS A 2 80.59 9.46 30.42
N LEU A 3 79.54 8.65 30.44
CA LEU A 3 78.57 8.42 29.36
C LEU A 3 77.47 9.48 29.37
N THR A 4 77.25 10.19 28.27
CA THR A 4 76.08 11.07 28.11
C THR A 4 74.83 10.25 27.77
N HIS A 5 73.86 10.19 28.68
CA HIS A 5 72.56 9.58 28.44
C HIS A 5 71.77 10.36 27.38
N ARG A 6 71.56 9.74 26.21
CA ARG A 6 70.74 10.27 25.12
C ARG A 6 69.25 10.09 25.49
N THR A 7 68.55 11.15 25.86
CA THR A 7 67.12 11.10 26.15
C THR A 7 66.34 10.89 24.84
N ARG A 8 65.69 9.72 24.73
CA ARG A 8 64.92 9.33 23.54
C ARG A 8 63.56 10.03 23.59
N ASN A 9 63.41 11.15 22.88
CA ASN A 9 62.14 11.86 22.75
C ASN A 9 61.07 10.94 22.13
N LYS A 10 60.10 10.50 22.95
CA LYS A 10 58.95 9.70 22.51
C LYS A 10 58.02 10.61 21.70
N LYS A 11 57.90 10.37 20.38
CA LYS A 11 56.95 11.06 19.51
C LYS A 11 55.53 10.83 20.05
N LYS A 12 54.85 11.89 20.50
CA LYS A 12 53.46 11.82 20.96
C LYS A 12 52.55 11.63 19.73
N TYR A 13 51.89 10.48 19.64
CA TYR A 13 50.91 10.22 18.57
C TYR A 13 49.72 11.17 18.71
N LYS A 14 49.38 11.91 17.64
CA LYS A 14 48.19 12.77 17.61
C LYS A 14 46.94 11.87 17.64
N LYS A 15 46.03 12.11 18.60
CA LYS A 15 44.75 11.41 18.66
C LYS A 15 43.95 11.72 17.39
N LYS A 16 43.47 10.69 16.69
CA LYS A 16 42.59 10.87 15.52
C LYS A 16 41.30 11.55 15.96
N LYS A 17 40.82 12.52 15.16
CA LYS A 17 39.51 13.15 15.40
C LYS A 17 38.44 12.06 15.29
N LYS A 18 37.61 11.91 16.32
CA LYS A 18 36.43 11.03 16.27
C LYS A 18 35.40 11.73 15.39
N ILE A 19 35.01 11.08 14.31
CA ILE A 19 33.90 11.53 13.45
C ILE A 19 32.65 10.89 14.04
N TYR A 20 31.68 11.72 14.42
CA TYR A 20 30.36 11.25 14.83
C TYR A 20 29.45 11.30 13.61
N PRO A 21 28.73 10.21 13.28
CA PRO A 21 27.76 10.25 12.20
C PRO A 21 26.64 11.23 12.57
N GLU A 22 26.19 11.99 11.58
CA GLU A 22 25.00 12.83 11.72
C GLU A 22 23.76 11.95 11.93
N PRO A 23 22.77 12.43 12.70
CA PRO A 23 21.52 11.72 12.87
C PRO A 23 20.82 11.56 11.52
N ILE A 24 20.36 10.34 11.24
CA ILE A 24 19.63 10.03 10.01
C ILE A 24 18.29 10.79 10.07
N PRO A 25 17.91 11.55 9.02
CA PRO A 25 16.61 12.21 8.99
C PRO A 25 15.48 11.17 9.06
N ASP A 26 14.43 11.48 9.81
CA ASP A 26 13.23 10.65 9.87
C ASP A 26 12.35 10.92 8.63
N TYR A 27 12.28 9.94 7.73
CA TYR A 27 11.49 10.01 6.49
C TYR A 27 10.08 9.41 6.63
N SER A 28 9.63 9.07 7.84
CA SER A 28 8.35 8.39 8.09
C SER A 28 7.11 9.10 7.53
N ASN A 29 7.17 10.42 7.31
CA ASN A 29 6.02 11.23 6.88
C ASN A 29 6.07 11.75 5.43
N ILE A 30 7.03 11.32 4.61
CA ILE A 30 7.28 11.94 3.29
C ILE A 30 6.41 11.38 2.16
N CYS A 31 5.70 10.26 2.38
CA CYS A 31 4.93 9.58 1.35
C CYS A 31 3.47 9.29 1.76
N ASN A 32 2.76 10.28 2.32
CA ASN A 32 1.31 10.13 2.50
C ASN A 32 0.62 10.35 1.15
N GLU A 33 0.52 9.28 0.35
CA GLU A 33 -0.29 9.29 -0.87
C GLU A 33 -1.76 9.49 -0.49
N ILE A 34 -2.32 10.62 -0.92
CA ILE A 34 -3.73 10.96 -0.71
C ILE A 34 -4.54 10.52 -1.92
N TYR A 35 -5.60 9.76 -1.66
CA TYR A 35 -6.53 9.25 -2.67
C TYR A 35 -7.88 9.98 -2.59
N ILE A 36 -8.61 10.03 -3.71
CA ILE A 36 -9.97 10.61 -3.79
C ILE A 36 -10.98 9.50 -4.04
N CYS A 37 -12.04 9.45 -3.23
CA CYS A 37 -13.04 8.39 -3.32
C CYS A 37 -13.90 8.58 -4.55
N GLY A 38 -14.05 7.54 -5.38
CA GLY A 38 -14.87 7.61 -6.59
C GLY A 38 -16.37 7.79 -6.36
N TYR A 39 -16.85 7.71 -5.10
CA TYR A 39 -18.26 7.93 -4.73
C TYR A 39 -18.49 9.23 -3.96
N CYS A 40 -17.95 9.36 -2.75
CA CYS A 40 -18.20 10.53 -1.90
C CYS A 40 -17.26 11.71 -2.18
N ASN A 41 -16.24 11.53 -3.05
CA ASN A 41 -15.23 12.53 -3.39
C ASN A 41 -14.42 13.08 -2.20
N ASN A 42 -14.43 12.39 -1.07
CA ASN A 42 -13.58 12.73 0.06
C ASN A 42 -12.15 12.25 -0.18
N TYR A 43 -11.19 13.00 0.37
CA TYR A 43 -9.79 12.62 0.43
C TYR A 43 -9.54 11.63 1.57
N TYR A 44 -8.67 10.65 1.35
CA TYR A 44 -8.32 9.63 2.34
C TYR A 44 -6.93 9.05 2.09
N ASN A 45 -6.36 8.39 3.11
CA ASN A 45 -5.04 7.78 3.03
C ASN A 45 -5.10 6.39 2.38
N SER A 46 -3.96 5.87 1.92
CA SER A 46 -3.85 4.51 1.36
C SER A 46 -4.44 3.42 2.27
N ASP A 47 -4.30 3.58 3.59
CA ASP A 47 -4.74 2.60 4.58
C ASP A 47 -6.27 2.44 4.62
N ASP A 48 -7.01 3.47 4.18
CA ASP A 48 -8.46 3.46 4.13
C ASP A 48 -9.01 2.90 2.80
N ILE A 49 -8.16 2.54 1.83
CA ILE A 49 -8.58 1.93 0.56
C ILE A 49 -9.23 0.57 0.86
N LYS A 50 -10.51 0.42 0.49
CA LYS A 50 -11.21 -0.87 0.58
C LYS A 50 -11.15 -1.64 -0.74
N ILE A 51 -11.38 -0.96 -1.86
CA ILE A 51 -11.36 -1.56 -3.19
C ILE A 51 -10.80 -0.63 -4.25
N TYR A 52 -10.30 -1.24 -5.32
CA TYR A 52 -10.25 -0.66 -6.65
C TYR A 52 -11.39 -1.29 -7.48
N CYS A 53 -12.22 -0.47 -8.11
CA CYS A 53 -13.37 -0.94 -8.87
C CYS A 53 -13.01 -1.22 -10.33
N ASP A 54 -13.11 -2.48 -10.74
CA ASP A 54 -12.76 -2.95 -12.10
C ASP A 54 -13.73 -2.43 -13.19
N GLY A 55 -14.89 -1.91 -12.81
CA GLY A 55 -15.88 -1.37 -13.77
C GLY A 55 -15.75 0.13 -14.05
N CYS A 56 -15.10 0.90 -13.17
CA CYS A 56 -14.97 2.36 -13.35
C CYS A 56 -13.58 2.90 -13.03
N GLU A 57 -12.62 2.01 -12.73
CA GLU A 57 -11.20 2.32 -12.57
C GLU A 57 -10.91 3.38 -11.50
N LYS A 58 -11.67 3.35 -10.41
CA LYS A 58 -11.53 4.27 -9.27
C LYS A 58 -11.33 3.53 -7.96
N PHE A 59 -10.65 4.18 -7.02
CA PHE A 59 -10.50 3.70 -5.65
C PHE A 59 -11.68 4.14 -4.78
N PHE A 60 -12.04 3.29 -3.81
CA PHE A 60 -13.15 3.54 -2.90
C PHE A 60 -12.81 3.08 -1.48
N HIS A 61 -13.11 3.93 -0.50
CA HIS A 61 -13.17 3.58 0.92
C HIS A 61 -14.62 3.32 1.41
N CYS A 62 -15.61 3.58 0.56
CA CYS A 62 -17.05 3.40 0.83
C CYS A 62 -17.80 2.92 -0.43
N HIS A 63 -19.11 2.68 -0.33
CA HIS A 63 -19.97 2.33 -1.48
C HIS A 63 -19.52 1.06 -2.26
N VAL A 64 -19.03 0.07 -1.51
CA VAL A 64 -18.46 -1.18 -2.02
C VAL A 64 -19.54 -2.24 -2.19
N ALA A 65 -19.62 -2.87 -3.36
CA ALA A 65 -20.51 -4.01 -3.59
C ALA A 65 -19.87 -5.33 -3.13
N GLY A 66 -18.56 -5.48 -3.35
CA GLY A 66 -17.77 -6.65 -2.96
C GLY A 66 -17.04 -7.29 -4.13
N SER A 67 -16.67 -8.56 -3.97
CA SER A 67 -16.03 -9.38 -5.00
C SER A 67 -17.06 -9.96 -5.96
N CYS A 68 -16.80 -9.91 -7.26
CA CYS A 68 -17.69 -10.49 -8.26
C CYS A 68 -17.56 -12.02 -8.27
N ILE A 69 -18.68 -12.73 -8.11
CA ILE A 69 -18.71 -14.20 -8.14
C ILE A 69 -18.82 -14.80 -9.55
N GLY A 70 -18.88 -13.95 -10.58
CA GLY A 70 -18.96 -14.41 -11.96
C GLY A 70 -17.63 -14.98 -12.46
N GLU A 71 -17.71 -16.03 -13.27
CA GLU A 71 -16.54 -16.74 -13.81
C GLU A 71 -15.60 -15.83 -14.60
N LYS A 72 -16.13 -14.86 -15.35
CA LYS A 72 -15.32 -13.92 -16.14
C LYS A 72 -14.52 -12.92 -15.31
N CYS A 73 -14.86 -12.77 -14.03
CA CYS A 73 -14.19 -11.87 -13.10
C CYS A 73 -13.25 -12.61 -12.14
N THR A 74 -13.13 -13.94 -12.27
CA THR A 74 -12.28 -14.75 -11.40
C THR A 74 -11.05 -15.21 -12.18
N HIS A 75 -9.87 -14.88 -11.66
CA HIS A 75 -8.59 -15.21 -12.26
C HIS A 75 -7.79 -16.08 -11.31
N THR A 76 -7.18 -17.13 -11.84
CA THR A 76 -6.27 -18.01 -11.08
C THR A 76 -4.85 -17.50 -11.25
N LEU A 77 -4.21 -17.16 -10.13
CA LEU A 77 -2.79 -16.79 -10.09
C LEU A 77 -1.91 -18.02 -10.29
N ALA A 78 -0.65 -17.82 -10.68
CA ALA A 78 0.33 -18.89 -10.82
C ALA A 78 0.54 -19.68 -9.51
N SER A 79 0.25 -19.08 -8.36
CA SER A 79 0.28 -19.74 -7.04
C SER A 79 -0.90 -20.70 -6.79
N GLY A 80 -1.85 -20.80 -7.72
CA GLY A 80 -3.08 -21.57 -7.56
C GLY A 80 -4.18 -20.85 -6.76
N MET A 81 -3.92 -19.65 -6.25
CA MET A 81 -4.93 -18.83 -5.57
C MET A 81 -5.87 -18.19 -6.59
N SER A 82 -7.17 -18.18 -6.31
CA SER A 82 -8.16 -17.44 -7.11
C SER A 82 -8.32 -16.03 -6.56
N HIS A 83 -8.35 -15.06 -7.47
CA HIS A 83 -8.63 -13.66 -7.17
C HIS A 83 -9.80 -13.19 -8.03
N SER A 84 -10.78 -12.56 -7.40
CA SER A 84 -11.96 -12.03 -8.10
C SER A 84 -11.91 -10.51 -8.17
N SER A 85 -12.28 -9.94 -9.33
CA SER A 85 -12.44 -8.50 -9.50
C SER A 85 -13.49 -7.94 -8.53
N ARG A 86 -13.23 -6.74 -8.00
CA ARG A 86 -14.13 -6.05 -7.07
C ARG A 86 -14.85 -4.89 -7.75
N TYR A 87 -16.07 -4.61 -7.29
CA TYR A 87 -16.92 -3.57 -7.87
C TYR A 87 -17.55 -2.66 -6.81
N CYS A 88 -17.79 -1.41 -7.19
CA CYS A 88 -18.60 -0.47 -6.42
C CYS A 88 -20.10 -0.67 -6.72
N LEU A 89 -20.97 -0.14 -5.85
CA LEU A 89 -22.41 -0.29 -6.00
C LEU A 89 -22.98 0.36 -7.29
N ASN A 90 -22.26 1.30 -7.91
CA ASN A 90 -22.67 1.93 -9.18
C ASN A 90 -22.39 1.06 -10.42
N CYS A 91 -21.42 0.13 -10.32
CA CYS A 91 -21.02 -0.75 -11.42
C CYS A 91 -21.76 -2.08 -11.44
N VAL A 92 -22.61 -2.35 -10.44
CA VAL A 92 -23.45 -3.54 -10.35
C VAL A 92 -24.92 -3.19 -10.54
N ASN A 93 -25.76 -4.19 -10.84
CA ASN A 93 -27.20 -3.98 -10.92
C ASN A 93 -27.85 -4.25 -9.56
N LEU A 94 -28.34 -3.20 -8.90
CA LEU A 94 -28.97 -3.30 -7.58
C LEU A 94 -30.35 -3.97 -7.62
N ASN A 95 -30.92 -4.22 -8.81
CA ASN A 95 -32.16 -5.00 -8.91
C ASN A 95 -31.92 -6.50 -8.77
N ASN A 96 -30.67 -6.95 -8.99
CA ASN A 96 -30.29 -8.34 -8.85
C ASN A 96 -30.38 -8.78 -7.37
N PRO A 97 -31.04 -9.91 -7.05
CA PRO A 97 -31.20 -10.39 -5.68
C PRO A 97 -29.86 -10.61 -4.96
N ILE A 98 -28.79 -10.93 -5.68
CA ILE A 98 -27.45 -11.13 -5.08
C ILE A 98 -26.87 -9.79 -4.63
N ASN A 99 -27.00 -8.74 -5.45
CA ASN A 99 -26.51 -7.41 -5.13
C ASN A 99 -27.37 -6.69 -4.08
N LYS A 100 -28.66 -7.02 -3.98
CA LYS A 100 -29.58 -6.45 -2.97
C LYS A 100 -29.22 -6.78 -1.54
N LYS A 101 -28.60 -7.94 -1.29
CA LYS A 101 -28.26 -8.36 0.07
C LYS A 101 -27.25 -7.41 0.74
N MET A 102 -26.54 -6.58 -0.04
CA MET A 102 -25.61 -5.54 0.44
C MET A 102 -24.67 -6.00 1.57
N ASP A 103 -24.31 -7.28 1.60
CA ASP A 103 -23.41 -7.84 2.60
C ASP A 103 -21.96 -7.32 2.45
N GLY A 104 -21.67 -6.57 1.37
CA GLY A 104 -20.35 -6.02 1.04
C GLY A 104 -19.29 -7.07 0.69
N LYS A 105 -19.65 -8.35 0.70
CA LYS A 105 -18.75 -9.49 0.46
C LYS A 105 -18.74 -9.90 -1.00
N ASN A 106 -19.93 -10.19 -1.54
CA ASN A 106 -20.10 -10.78 -2.86
C ASN A 106 -21.09 -9.96 -3.69
N CYS A 107 -20.83 -9.85 -4.98
CA CYS A 107 -21.70 -9.19 -5.95
C CYS A 107 -21.66 -9.89 -7.32
N ILE A 108 -22.54 -9.48 -8.23
CA ILE A 108 -22.49 -9.80 -9.66
C ILE A 108 -22.42 -8.48 -10.44
N CYS A 109 -21.36 -8.33 -11.24
CA CYS A 109 -21.21 -7.17 -12.12
C CYS A 109 -22.14 -7.27 -13.35
N LYS A 110 -22.40 -6.13 -13.98
CA LYS A 110 -23.28 -6.05 -15.18
C LYS A 110 -22.83 -6.96 -16.32
N ASN A 111 -21.51 -7.17 -16.46
CA ASN A 111 -20.95 -8.03 -17.51
C ASN A 111 -21.19 -9.52 -17.26
N CYS A 112 -21.32 -9.92 -16.00
CA CYS A 112 -21.60 -11.30 -15.59
C CYS A 112 -23.10 -11.58 -15.48
N GLU A 113 -23.93 -10.55 -15.29
CA GLU A 113 -25.39 -10.67 -15.26
C GLU A 113 -26.00 -10.96 -16.65
N ASN A 114 -25.43 -10.41 -17.71
CA ASN A 114 -25.94 -10.55 -19.08
C ASN A 114 -25.52 -11.88 -19.76
N LYS A 115 -25.37 -12.97 -19.01
CA LYS A 115 -24.85 -14.25 -19.49
C LYS A 115 -25.72 -15.43 -19.11
#